data_AF-A0A0D3I321-F1
#
_entry.id   AF-A0A0D3I321-F1
#
_cell.length_a   1.000
_cell.length_b   1.000
_cell.length_c   1.000
_cell.angle_alpha   90.00
_cell.angle_beta   90.00
_cell.angle_gamma   90.00
#
_symmetry.space_group_name_H-M   'P 1'
#
loop_
_entity.id
_entity.type
_entity.pdbx_description
1 polymer ?
#
loop_
_entity_poly.entity_id
_entity_poly.type
_entity_poly.pdbx_seq_one_letter_code
_entity_poly.pdbx_strand_id
1 'polypeptide(L)'
;MGGLLSRRGASVRLASWNVAAVNNNPFEYYTTLADPRYEQLMVAVGELIDAPGERDVPVRSVFTQPMFEKLKASMAAQGWAGIDAVEEVWESDLASRPIVSGFLKDKEIGAKRLASMPDRFTNTINTEDGRTVCRPTVINNYDVPMPDGDAWFAQWHAFFFEAPLLAKSGAAAPRLPCAMLSPIKRSKYADVDLLFLQEVLEPRDCDAVRDQNSLILVAKRLLAGPAGEALLEVELGAEALSGALATGRRGRGAPVAEGDLCVFRARLELGGEGGATELLLASFHGDTNGLASTPVAAGLPLLVGIDANTYLTRDPKGGKKFVGDPRGDFVAECASGEAPLAHSWQGRAHRKGWQTTYNARTYLQPQLNKAVRYAERATSSLADNNPKDFLLYSEGAFEGAGACARDNTGQGSYVEGLPRRHRVARARPPLTPRSAPTLSRVGTSIPTLTFPSDHCIVSTTLRLR
;
A
#
# COMPACT_ATOMS: atom_id res chain seq x y z
N MET A 1 16.65 54.27 14.60
CA MET A 1 15.93 52.99 14.77
C MET A 1 16.01 52.22 13.45
N GLY A 2 16.90 51.25 13.33
CA GLY A 2 16.93 50.37 12.15
C GLY A 2 15.93 49.23 12.34
N GLY A 3 14.91 49.15 11.51
CA GLY A 3 13.93 48.07 11.58
C GLY A 3 14.57 46.74 11.20
N LEU A 4 14.59 45.78 12.13
CA LEU A 4 14.93 44.40 11.84
C LEU A 4 13.82 43.79 10.96
N LEU A 5 13.95 43.96 9.64
CA LEU A 5 13.18 43.17 8.68
C LEU A 5 13.64 41.72 8.82
N SER A 6 12.88 40.97 9.61
CA SER A 6 13.05 39.53 9.77
C SER A 6 13.13 38.87 8.40
N ARG A 7 14.30 38.33 8.05
CA ARG A 7 14.46 37.41 6.93
C ARG A 7 13.53 36.22 7.19
N ARG A 8 12.36 36.21 6.55
CA ARG A 8 11.56 34.98 6.43
C ARG A 8 12.35 34.04 5.54
N GLY A 9 13.10 33.13 6.16
CA GLY A 9 13.86 32.11 5.45
C GLY A 9 12.98 31.34 4.48
N ALA A 10 13.54 31.05 3.31
CA ALA A 10 12.98 30.16 2.31
C ALA A 10 12.49 28.86 2.97
N SER A 11 11.28 28.40 2.64
CA SER A 11 10.70 27.21 3.25
C SER A 11 9.96 26.34 2.24
N VAL A 12 10.24 25.04 2.30
CA VAL A 12 9.64 24.01 1.46
C VAL A 12 8.79 23.08 2.32
N ARG A 13 7.69 22.57 1.79
CA ARG A 13 6.83 21.59 2.45
C ARG A 13 6.89 20.27 1.72
N LEU A 14 7.09 19.21 2.49
CA LEU A 14 7.22 17.85 1.98
C LEU A 14 6.18 16.93 2.64
N ALA A 15 5.81 15.89 1.91
CA ALA A 15 5.09 14.75 2.43
C ALA A 15 5.61 13.45 1.82
N SER A 16 5.63 12.40 2.62
CA SER A 16 5.81 11.01 2.18
C SER A 16 4.49 10.26 2.39
N TRP A 17 4.18 9.36 1.47
CA TRP A 17 2.88 8.70 1.42
C TRP A 17 2.99 7.36 0.68
N ASN A 18 2.95 6.25 1.42
CA ASN A 18 2.69 4.96 0.79
C ASN A 18 1.20 4.94 0.36
N VAL A 19 0.99 4.93 -0.96
CA VAL A 19 -0.33 4.80 -1.61
C VAL A 19 -0.55 3.33 -1.92
N ALA A 20 -0.78 2.53 -0.88
CA ALA A 20 -1.02 1.10 -1.08
C ALA A 20 -2.25 0.87 -1.97
N ALA A 21 -2.15 -0.14 -2.83
CA ALA A 21 -3.26 -0.64 -3.61
C ALA A 21 -4.48 -0.89 -2.71
N VAL A 22 -5.66 -0.45 -3.17
CA VAL A 22 -6.91 -0.73 -2.47
C VAL A 22 -7.14 -2.23 -2.56
N ASN A 23 -6.96 -2.96 -1.46
CA ASN A 23 -7.56 -4.27 -1.36
C ASN A 23 -9.08 -4.08 -1.33
N ASN A 24 -9.75 -4.57 -2.36
CA ASN A 24 -11.19 -4.44 -2.50
C ASN A 24 -11.97 -5.31 -1.51
N ASN A 25 -11.29 -6.15 -0.73
CA ASN A 25 -11.84 -6.78 0.46
C ASN A 25 -11.97 -5.77 1.61
N PRO A 26 -13.20 -5.32 1.97
CA PRO A 26 -13.43 -4.34 3.03
C PRO A 26 -13.16 -4.90 4.45
N PHE A 27 -12.83 -6.19 4.54
CA PHE A 27 -12.50 -6.90 5.78
C PHE A 27 -11.04 -7.40 5.82
N GLU A 28 -10.14 -7.04 4.91
CA GLU A 28 -8.74 -7.53 5.00
C GLU A 28 -8.09 -7.11 6.32
N TYR A 29 -8.32 -5.85 6.73
CA TYR A 29 -7.84 -5.28 7.97
C TYR A 29 -9.00 -4.90 8.88
N TYR A 30 -8.75 -4.89 10.19
CA TYR A 30 -9.70 -4.28 11.09
C TYR A 30 -9.88 -2.80 10.76
N THR A 31 -11.13 -2.34 10.76
CA THR A 31 -11.57 -0.96 10.57
C THR A 31 -12.33 -0.48 11.82
N THR A 32 -12.52 0.84 11.97
CA THR A 32 -13.42 1.40 12.99
C THR A 32 -14.75 1.79 12.34
N LEU A 33 -15.79 0.99 12.59
CA LEU A 33 -17.17 1.30 12.24
C LEU A 33 -17.97 1.65 13.49
N ALA A 34 -18.97 2.52 13.34
CA ALA A 34 -19.87 2.90 14.42
C ALA A 34 -20.98 1.86 14.68
N ASP A 35 -21.10 0.85 13.83
CA ASP A 35 -22.08 -0.23 13.96
C ASP A 35 -21.52 -1.33 14.89
N PRO A 36 -22.15 -1.60 16.05
CA PRO A 36 -21.65 -2.61 17.00
C PRO A 36 -21.68 -4.04 16.42
N ARG A 37 -22.47 -4.30 15.38
CA ARG A 37 -22.52 -5.62 14.72
C ARG A 37 -21.21 -5.96 14.00
N TYR A 38 -20.42 -4.96 13.62
CA TYR A 38 -19.10 -5.19 13.03
C TYR A 38 -18.17 -5.91 14.00
N GLU A 39 -18.09 -5.46 15.25
CA GLU A 39 -17.26 -6.11 16.28
C GLU A 39 -17.75 -7.54 16.56
N GLN A 40 -19.07 -7.73 16.67
CA GLN A 40 -19.69 -9.05 16.86
C GLN A 40 -19.32 -10.02 15.72
N LEU A 41 -19.40 -9.56 14.46
CA LEU A 41 -18.99 -10.36 13.29
C LEU A 41 -17.48 -10.69 13.34
N MET A 42 -16.63 -9.70 13.61
CA MET A 42 -15.17 -9.91 13.67
C MET A 42 -14.74 -10.89 14.76
N VAL A 43 -15.40 -10.86 15.93
CA VAL A 43 -15.15 -11.78 17.04
C VAL A 43 -15.68 -13.17 16.70
N ALA A 44 -16.94 -13.30 16.26
CA ALA A 44 -17.56 -14.59 15.96
C ALA A 44 -16.83 -15.38 14.85
N VAL A 45 -16.31 -14.69 13.83
CA VAL A 45 -15.47 -15.32 12.79
C VAL A 45 -14.14 -15.78 13.37
N GLY A 46 -13.48 -14.99 14.21
CA GLY A 46 -12.24 -15.39 14.89
C GLY A 46 -12.43 -16.62 15.78
N GLU A 47 -13.49 -16.64 16.58
CA GLU A 47 -13.87 -17.78 17.43
C GLU A 47 -14.18 -19.03 16.62
N LEU A 48 -14.93 -18.91 15.50
CA LEU A 48 -15.19 -20.01 14.58
C LEU A 48 -13.89 -20.58 14.00
N ILE A 49 -12.96 -19.72 13.55
CA ILE A 49 -11.70 -20.22 13.00
C ILE A 49 -10.84 -20.86 14.08
N ASP A 50 -10.73 -20.27 15.27
CA ASP A 50 -9.84 -20.78 16.31
C ASP A 50 -10.36 -22.08 16.93
N ALA A 51 -11.65 -22.12 17.29
CA ALA A 51 -12.34 -23.24 17.93
C ALA A 51 -13.67 -23.55 17.19
N PRO A 52 -13.59 -24.20 16.01
CA PRO A 52 -14.79 -24.46 15.21
C PRO A 52 -15.75 -25.44 15.89
N GLY A 53 -15.23 -26.46 16.58
CA GLY A 53 -16.01 -27.51 17.22
C GLY A 53 -16.84 -28.28 16.19
N GLU A 54 -18.12 -28.53 16.50
CA GLU A 54 -19.07 -29.17 15.58
C GLU A 54 -19.33 -28.38 14.28
N ARG A 55 -18.90 -27.11 14.22
CA ARG A 55 -18.98 -26.27 13.00
C ARG A 55 -17.83 -26.55 12.02
N ASP A 56 -16.85 -27.39 12.37
CA ASP A 56 -15.78 -27.82 11.44
C ASP A 56 -16.28 -28.91 10.48
N VAL A 57 -17.32 -28.59 9.72
CA VAL A 57 -17.95 -29.52 8.78
C VAL A 57 -17.04 -29.78 7.56
N PRO A 58 -17.15 -30.94 6.90
CA PRO A 58 -16.48 -31.18 5.63
C PRO A 58 -16.78 -30.10 4.59
N VAL A 59 -15.82 -29.77 3.70
CA VAL A 59 -16.02 -28.76 2.64
C VAL A 59 -17.27 -29.06 1.80
N ARG A 60 -17.56 -30.33 1.50
CA ARG A 60 -18.78 -30.75 0.78
C ARG A 60 -20.11 -30.42 1.47
N SER A 61 -20.09 -30.06 2.75
CA SER A 61 -21.28 -29.57 3.47
C SER A 61 -21.58 -28.09 3.22
N VAL A 62 -20.63 -27.35 2.61
CA VAL A 62 -20.76 -25.93 2.26
C VAL A 62 -20.72 -25.73 0.75
N PHE A 63 -19.77 -26.35 0.07
CA PHE A 63 -19.70 -26.43 -1.39
C PHE A 63 -20.14 -27.81 -1.83
N THR A 64 -21.45 -27.97 -2.07
CA THR A 64 -22.10 -29.28 -2.17
C THR A 64 -21.79 -30.01 -3.48
N GLN A 65 -22.00 -31.33 -3.54
CA GLN A 65 -21.77 -32.08 -4.79
C GLN A 65 -22.53 -31.49 -6.00
N PRO A 66 -23.82 -31.09 -5.90
CA PRO A 66 -24.50 -30.39 -7.00
C PRO A 66 -23.81 -29.10 -7.45
N MET A 67 -23.16 -28.36 -6.53
CA MET A 67 -22.36 -27.18 -6.89
C MET A 67 -21.08 -27.57 -7.61
N PHE A 68 -20.38 -28.62 -7.16
CA PHE A 68 -19.21 -29.17 -7.83
C PHE A 68 -19.55 -29.66 -9.25
N GLU A 69 -20.61 -30.45 -9.42
CA GLU A 69 -21.05 -30.93 -10.75
C GLU A 69 -21.41 -29.76 -11.69
N LYS A 70 -22.13 -28.74 -11.19
CA LYS A 70 -22.45 -27.54 -12.00
C LYS A 70 -21.17 -26.79 -12.40
N LEU A 71 -20.21 -26.66 -11.49
CA LEU A 71 -18.90 -26.05 -11.77
C LEU A 71 -18.13 -26.87 -12.83
N LYS A 72 -18.02 -28.18 -12.64
CA LYS A 72 -17.37 -29.14 -13.55
C LYS A 72 -17.96 -29.06 -14.97
N ALA A 73 -19.28 -29.12 -15.09
CA ALA A 73 -19.98 -28.98 -16.37
C ALA A 73 -19.70 -27.63 -17.06
N SER A 74 -19.58 -26.55 -16.27
CA SER A 74 -19.28 -25.20 -16.80
C SER A 74 -17.82 -25.07 -17.24
N MET A 75 -16.87 -25.64 -16.49
CA MET A 75 -15.46 -25.73 -16.88
C MET A 75 -15.31 -26.52 -18.20
N ALA A 76 -16.05 -27.63 -18.35
CA ALA A 76 -16.06 -28.43 -19.57
C ALA A 76 -16.65 -27.66 -20.76
N ALA A 77 -17.75 -26.91 -20.55
CA ALA A 77 -18.34 -26.05 -21.57
C ALA A 77 -17.41 -24.89 -22.00
N GLN A 78 -16.52 -24.43 -21.11
CA GLN A 78 -15.45 -23.47 -21.43
C GLN A 78 -14.20 -24.12 -22.06
N GLY A 79 -14.21 -25.45 -22.30
CA GLY A 79 -13.09 -26.18 -22.91
C GLY A 79 -11.85 -26.29 -22.03
N TRP A 80 -11.99 -26.24 -20.70
CA TRP A 80 -10.85 -26.34 -19.78
C TRP A 80 -10.28 -27.77 -19.76
N ALA A 81 -8.95 -27.88 -19.75
CA ALA A 81 -8.26 -29.16 -19.64
C ALA A 81 -8.03 -29.57 -18.18
N GLY A 82 -7.84 -30.88 -17.94
CA GLY A 82 -7.48 -31.42 -16.62
C GLY A 82 -8.64 -31.52 -15.62
N ILE A 83 -9.89 -31.45 -16.09
CA ILE A 83 -11.09 -31.50 -15.25
C ILE A 83 -11.17 -32.81 -14.44
N ASP A 84 -10.85 -33.94 -15.06
CA ASP A 84 -10.88 -35.26 -14.40
C ASP A 84 -9.89 -35.34 -13.22
N ALA A 85 -8.73 -34.68 -13.33
CA ALA A 85 -7.76 -34.58 -12.23
C ALA A 85 -8.23 -33.63 -11.12
N VAL A 86 -9.05 -32.61 -11.45
CA VAL A 86 -9.70 -31.76 -10.44
C VAL A 86 -10.79 -32.53 -9.70
N GLU A 87 -11.54 -33.39 -10.39
CA GLU A 87 -12.52 -34.31 -9.79
C GLU A 87 -11.86 -35.36 -8.89
N GLU A 88 -10.76 -35.99 -9.33
CA GLU A 88 -9.99 -36.93 -8.52
C GLU A 88 -9.51 -36.28 -7.21
N VAL A 89 -8.97 -35.05 -7.27
CA VAL A 89 -8.55 -34.28 -6.09
C VAL A 89 -9.74 -33.81 -5.24
N TRP A 90 -10.90 -33.53 -5.85
CA TRP A 90 -12.12 -33.21 -5.11
C TRP A 90 -12.60 -34.41 -4.28
N GLU A 91 -12.83 -35.56 -4.93
CA GLU A 91 -13.40 -36.76 -4.30
C GLU A 91 -12.44 -37.41 -3.29
N SER A 92 -11.16 -37.51 -3.63
CA SER A 92 -10.15 -38.20 -2.81
C SER A 92 -9.70 -37.39 -1.57
N ASP A 93 -9.86 -36.07 -1.60
CA ASP A 93 -9.27 -35.16 -0.61
C ASP A 93 -10.22 -34.01 -0.26
N LEU A 94 -10.34 -32.99 -1.15
CA LEU A 94 -10.88 -31.68 -0.79
C LEU A 94 -12.31 -31.72 -0.25
N ALA A 95 -13.19 -32.55 -0.82
CA ALA A 95 -14.59 -32.69 -0.40
C ALA A 95 -14.72 -33.15 1.06
N SER A 96 -13.80 -34.00 1.51
CA SER A 96 -13.83 -34.66 2.81
C SER A 96 -13.18 -33.85 3.94
N ARG A 97 -12.27 -32.93 3.60
CA ARG A 97 -11.53 -32.09 4.55
C ARG A 97 -12.50 -31.27 5.43
N PRO A 98 -12.29 -31.21 6.76
CA PRO A 98 -12.93 -30.20 7.61
C PRO A 98 -12.60 -28.79 7.12
N ILE A 99 -13.60 -27.93 6.95
CA ILE A 99 -13.45 -26.63 6.29
C ILE A 99 -12.49 -25.69 7.02
N VAL A 100 -12.47 -25.71 8.36
CA VAL A 100 -11.59 -24.86 9.17
C VAL A 100 -10.24 -25.54 9.40
N SER A 101 -10.20 -26.71 10.04
CA SER A 101 -8.93 -27.35 10.42
C SER A 101 -8.20 -28.03 9.26
N GLY A 102 -8.92 -28.57 8.28
CA GLY A 102 -8.36 -29.32 7.15
C GLY A 102 -8.15 -28.50 5.87
N PHE A 103 -8.91 -27.43 5.65
CA PHE A 103 -8.79 -26.59 4.45
C PHE A 103 -8.26 -25.18 4.74
N LEU A 104 -8.97 -24.36 5.53
CA LEU A 104 -8.58 -22.95 5.76
C LEU A 104 -7.27 -22.80 6.55
N LYS A 105 -6.96 -23.72 7.48
CA LYS A 105 -5.70 -23.76 8.22
C LYS A 105 -4.56 -24.50 7.51
N ASP A 106 -4.80 -25.08 6.33
CA ASP A 106 -3.76 -25.77 5.57
C ASP A 106 -2.74 -24.77 5.02
N LYS A 107 -1.49 -24.92 5.47
CA LYS A 107 -0.38 -24.02 5.12
C LYS A 107 0.08 -24.17 3.67
N GLU A 108 -0.07 -25.34 3.07
CA GLU A 108 0.30 -25.56 1.67
C GLU A 108 -0.74 -24.97 0.72
N ILE A 109 -2.04 -25.14 1.02
CA ILE A 109 -3.12 -24.50 0.27
C ILE A 109 -2.98 -22.97 0.38
N GLY A 110 -2.80 -22.43 1.59
CA GLY A 110 -2.60 -21.00 1.82
C GLY A 110 -1.31 -20.41 1.22
N ALA A 111 -0.26 -21.21 1.04
CA ALA A 111 0.98 -20.78 0.39
C ALA A 111 0.89 -20.77 -1.15
N LYS A 112 -0.01 -21.56 -1.74
CA LYS A 112 -0.18 -21.67 -3.20
C LYS A 112 -0.97 -20.46 -3.71
N ARG A 113 -0.29 -19.56 -4.46
CA ARG A 113 -0.92 -18.40 -5.16
C ARG A 113 -2.14 -18.77 -6.03
N LEU A 114 -2.28 -20.04 -6.42
CA LEU A 114 -3.41 -20.57 -7.17
C LEU A 114 -4.76 -20.38 -6.45
N ALA A 115 -4.82 -20.53 -5.13
CA ALA A 115 -6.05 -20.39 -4.36
C ALA A 115 -6.64 -18.96 -4.41
N SER A 116 -5.79 -17.94 -4.58
CA SER A 116 -6.20 -16.54 -4.73
C SER A 116 -6.23 -16.03 -6.18
N MET A 117 -6.02 -16.90 -7.19
CA MET A 117 -6.09 -16.48 -8.60
C MET A 117 -7.48 -15.95 -8.99
N PRO A 118 -8.62 -16.64 -8.70
CA PRO A 118 -9.94 -16.09 -9.05
C PRO A 118 -10.22 -14.75 -8.38
N ASP A 119 -9.72 -14.57 -7.14
CA ASP A 119 -9.79 -13.31 -6.42
C ASP A 119 -9.04 -12.20 -7.16
N ARG A 120 -7.76 -12.39 -7.47
CA ARG A 120 -6.92 -11.37 -8.11
C ARG A 120 -7.45 -10.86 -9.44
N PHE A 121 -8.07 -11.73 -10.26
CA PHE A 121 -8.53 -11.38 -11.61
C PHE A 121 -10.00 -10.97 -11.69
N THR A 122 -10.85 -11.43 -10.77
CA THR A 122 -12.31 -11.24 -10.90
C THR A 122 -12.99 -10.60 -9.69
N ASN A 123 -12.30 -10.35 -8.57
CA ASN A 123 -12.96 -9.77 -7.40
C ASN A 123 -13.62 -8.42 -7.70
N THR A 124 -13.00 -7.58 -8.53
CA THR A 124 -13.56 -6.29 -8.95
C THR A 124 -13.19 -5.97 -10.38
N ILE A 125 -14.19 -5.79 -11.25
CA ILE A 125 -14.03 -5.53 -12.68
C ILE A 125 -14.59 -4.15 -12.99
N ASN A 126 -13.71 -3.21 -13.36
CA ASN A 126 -14.14 -1.91 -13.88
C ASN A 126 -14.49 -2.06 -15.36
N THR A 127 -15.70 -1.68 -15.73
CA THR A 127 -16.24 -1.80 -17.10
C THR A 127 -16.17 -0.48 -17.86
N GLU A 128 -16.20 -0.53 -19.20
CA GLU A 128 -16.03 0.66 -20.06
C GLU A 128 -17.11 1.73 -19.84
N ASP A 129 -18.34 1.34 -19.50
CA ASP A 129 -19.44 2.26 -19.17
C ASP A 129 -19.28 2.99 -17.82
N GLY A 130 -18.17 2.75 -17.12
CA GLY A 130 -17.84 3.36 -15.85
C GLY A 130 -18.40 2.64 -14.63
N ARG A 131 -19.16 1.55 -14.78
CA ARG A 131 -19.58 0.72 -13.65
C ARG A 131 -18.44 -0.13 -13.12
N THR A 132 -18.49 -0.40 -11.82
CA THR A 132 -17.66 -1.38 -11.13
C THR A 132 -18.51 -2.61 -10.81
N VAL A 133 -18.14 -3.77 -11.34
CA VAL A 133 -18.82 -5.04 -11.07
C VAL A 133 -18.02 -5.81 -10.04
N CYS A 134 -18.66 -6.15 -8.93
CA CYS A 134 -18.08 -6.91 -7.83
C CYS A 134 -18.41 -8.40 -7.97
N ARG A 135 -17.43 -9.29 -7.77
CA ARG A 135 -17.69 -10.74 -7.62
C ARG A 135 -18.63 -10.99 -6.42
N PRO A 136 -19.67 -11.83 -6.57
CA PRO A 136 -20.53 -12.25 -5.47
C PRO A 136 -19.75 -13.00 -4.37
N THR A 137 -19.52 -12.34 -3.24
CA THR A 137 -18.93 -12.89 -2.02
C THR A 137 -19.11 -11.93 -0.85
N VAL A 138 -19.07 -12.44 0.39
CA VAL A 138 -19.17 -11.64 1.62
C VAL A 138 -17.92 -10.79 1.92
N ILE A 139 -16.80 -11.06 1.25
CA ILE A 139 -15.53 -10.31 1.39
C ILE A 139 -15.31 -9.29 0.27
N ASN A 140 -16.38 -8.70 -0.26
CA ASN A 140 -16.33 -7.75 -1.37
C ASN A 140 -17.48 -6.74 -1.27
N ASN A 141 -17.42 -5.63 -2.00
CA ASN A 141 -18.49 -4.62 -2.06
C ASN A 141 -19.61 -5.03 -3.03
N TYR A 142 -20.07 -6.27 -2.93
CA TYR A 142 -21.19 -6.80 -3.69
C TYR A 142 -22.51 -6.45 -2.96
N ASP A 143 -23.47 -5.88 -3.67
CA ASP A 143 -24.64 -5.20 -3.11
C ASP A 143 -25.94 -6.01 -3.18
N VAL A 144 -25.96 -7.14 -3.90
CA VAL A 144 -27.12 -8.03 -3.96
C VAL A 144 -27.12 -9.00 -2.76
N PRO A 145 -28.26 -9.20 -2.07
CA PRO A 145 -28.35 -10.13 -0.95
C PRO A 145 -28.01 -11.59 -1.32
N MET A 146 -27.22 -12.23 -0.46
CA MET A 146 -26.91 -13.65 -0.50
C MET A 146 -27.33 -14.27 0.85
N PRO A 147 -28.61 -14.63 1.03
CA PRO A 147 -29.13 -15.09 2.32
C PRO A 147 -28.60 -16.48 2.74
N ASP A 148 -28.16 -17.29 1.78
CA ASP A 148 -27.71 -18.67 1.98
C ASP A 148 -26.66 -19.07 0.91
N GLY A 149 -26.16 -20.31 1.02
CA GLY A 149 -25.12 -20.86 0.15
C GLY A 149 -25.58 -21.10 -1.30
N ASP A 150 -26.84 -21.45 -1.51
CA ASP A 150 -27.39 -21.68 -2.85
C ASP A 150 -27.55 -20.35 -3.61
N ALA A 151 -28.08 -19.33 -2.92
CA ALA A 151 -28.18 -17.97 -3.45
C ALA A 151 -26.80 -17.36 -3.73
N TRP A 152 -25.80 -17.59 -2.87
CA TRP A 152 -24.41 -17.21 -3.15
C TRP A 152 -23.86 -17.94 -4.38
N PHE A 153 -23.95 -19.26 -4.43
CA PHE A 153 -23.38 -20.05 -5.52
C PHE A 153 -24.04 -19.73 -6.85
N ALA A 154 -25.37 -19.60 -6.90
CA ALA A 154 -26.10 -19.22 -8.11
C ALA A 154 -25.65 -17.86 -8.65
N GLN A 155 -25.52 -16.86 -7.77
CA GLN A 155 -25.06 -15.52 -8.15
C GLN A 155 -23.60 -15.53 -8.60
N TRP A 156 -22.71 -16.18 -7.83
CA TRP A 156 -21.29 -16.32 -8.17
C TRP A 156 -21.09 -17.04 -9.51
N HIS A 157 -21.81 -18.13 -9.73
CA HIS A 157 -21.72 -18.94 -10.94
C HIS A 157 -22.22 -18.15 -12.17
N ALA A 158 -23.36 -17.48 -12.08
CA ALA A 158 -23.89 -16.63 -13.16
C ALA A 158 -22.94 -15.46 -13.48
N PHE A 159 -22.40 -14.79 -12.45
CA PHE A 159 -21.34 -13.79 -12.63
C PHE A 159 -20.14 -14.38 -13.40
N PHE A 160 -19.67 -15.56 -13.01
CA PHE A 160 -18.40 -16.09 -13.50
C PHE A 160 -18.47 -16.71 -14.90
N PHE A 161 -19.58 -17.39 -15.23
CA PHE A 161 -19.75 -18.18 -16.46
C PHE A 161 -20.84 -17.69 -17.43
N GLU A 162 -21.75 -16.81 -17.01
CA GLU A 162 -22.93 -16.45 -17.81
C GLU A 162 -22.97 -14.96 -18.20
N ALA A 163 -22.38 -14.06 -17.40
CA ALA A 163 -22.42 -12.61 -17.60
C ALA A 163 -21.14 -12.06 -18.29
N PRO A 164 -21.12 -11.82 -19.61
CA PRO A 164 -19.96 -11.21 -20.28
C PRO A 164 -19.83 -9.72 -19.94
N LEU A 165 -18.61 -9.30 -19.60
CA LEU A 165 -18.29 -7.92 -19.20
C LEU A 165 -17.28 -7.30 -20.16
N LEU A 166 -17.51 -6.03 -20.52
CA LEU A 166 -16.58 -5.22 -21.30
C LEU A 166 -15.67 -4.45 -20.34
N ALA A 167 -14.52 -5.05 -20.01
CA ALA A 167 -13.57 -4.50 -19.04
C ALA A 167 -12.80 -3.30 -19.62
N LYS A 168 -12.61 -2.27 -18.80
CA LYS A 168 -11.94 -0.99 -19.17
C LYS A 168 -10.48 -1.15 -19.61
N SER A 169 -9.86 -2.31 -19.41
CA SER A 169 -8.46 -2.63 -19.73
C SER A 169 -8.17 -2.82 -21.24
N GLY A 170 -8.88 -2.09 -22.12
CA GLY A 170 -8.67 -2.13 -23.57
C GLY A 170 -9.12 -3.43 -24.25
N ALA A 171 -10.08 -4.16 -23.67
CA ALA A 171 -10.60 -5.38 -24.26
C ALA A 171 -11.62 -5.07 -25.37
N ALA A 172 -11.24 -5.23 -26.64
CA ALA A 172 -12.08 -4.93 -27.81
C ALA A 172 -13.41 -5.71 -27.94
N ALA A 173 -13.74 -6.60 -26.99
CA ALA A 173 -15.00 -7.35 -26.96
C ALA A 173 -15.33 -7.77 -25.52
N PRO A 174 -16.62 -7.89 -25.14
CA PRO A 174 -17.04 -8.42 -23.84
C PRO A 174 -16.53 -9.86 -23.62
N ARG A 175 -16.14 -10.19 -22.39
CA ARG A 175 -15.67 -11.53 -22.01
C ARG A 175 -16.28 -11.96 -20.68
N LEU A 176 -16.52 -13.26 -20.53
CA LEU A 176 -16.87 -13.86 -19.24
C LEU A 176 -15.72 -13.67 -18.24
N PRO A 177 -15.99 -13.45 -16.94
CA PRO A 177 -14.93 -13.40 -15.92
C PRO A 177 -14.08 -14.67 -15.86
N CYS A 178 -14.65 -15.86 -16.13
CA CYS A 178 -13.87 -17.09 -16.25
C CYS A 178 -12.79 -17.02 -17.34
N ALA A 179 -13.02 -16.28 -18.43
CA ALA A 179 -12.07 -16.07 -19.52
C ALA A 179 -11.06 -14.94 -19.24
N MET A 180 -11.18 -14.23 -18.10
CA MET A 180 -10.16 -13.29 -17.61
C MET A 180 -9.02 -14.01 -16.87
N LEU A 181 -9.22 -15.27 -16.45
CA LEU A 181 -8.17 -16.13 -15.91
C LEU A 181 -7.11 -16.43 -16.98
N SER A 182 -6.07 -15.61 -17.00
CA SER A 182 -4.95 -15.79 -17.92
C SER A 182 -3.98 -16.87 -17.41
N PRO A 183 -3.52 -17.80 -18.26
CA PRO A 183 -2.31 -18.57 -17.98
C PRO A 183 -1.16 -17.63 -17.64
N ILE A 184 -0.38 -17.93 -16.61
CA ILE A 184 0.63 -17.01 -16.06
C ILE A 184 1.70 -16.68 -17.12
N LYS A 185 1.67 -15.44 -17.61
CA LYS A 185 2.68 -14.87 -18.53
C LYS A 185 3.53 -13.84 -17.79
N ARG A 186 4.84 -13.80 -18.08
CA ARG A 186 5.86 -13.03 -17.32
C ARG A 186 5.96 -11.54 -17.69
N SER A 187 4.99 -10.95 -18.38
CA SER A 187 5.12 -9.62 -19.02
C SER A 187 3.76 -8.94 -19.26
N LYS A 188 3.69 -7.58 -19.18
CA LYS A 188 2.52 -6.65 -19.38
C LYS A 188 1.70 -6.34 -18.09
N TYR A 189 1.04 -5.21 -17.79
CA TYR A 189 0.84 -3.79 -18.30
C TYR A 189 -0.15 -3.06 -17.30
N ALA A 190 -0.42 -1.74 -17.24
CA ALA A 190 0.24 -0.46 -17.60
C ALA A 190 -0.66 0.78 -17.19
N ASP A 191 -0.08 1.99 -17.16
CA ASP A 191 -0.60 3.39 -17.17
C ASP A 191 -1.88 3.86 -16.40
N VAL A 192 -1.73 4.86 -15.52
CA VAL A 192 -2.82 5.77 -14.99
C VAL A 192 -2.26 7.16 -14.64
N ASP A 193 -3.00 8.24 -14.96
CA ASP A 193 -2.54 9.64 -14.95
C ASP A 193 -3.29 10.57 -13.94
N LEU A 194 -2.63 11.55 -13.30
CA LEU A 194 -3.24 12.50 -12.33
C LEU A 194 -2.53 13.88 -12.15
N LEU A 195 -3.34 14.94 -12.18
CA LEU A 195 -3.19 16.28 -11.56
C LEU A 195 -2.34 17.40 -12.22
N PHE A 196 -3.04 18.19 -13.05
CA PHE A 196 -2.72 19.47 -13.74
C PHE A 196 -1.95 20.60 -13.00
N LEU A 197 -1.49 20.45 -11.76
CA LEU A 197 -0.80 21.51 -10.99
C LEU A 197 0.57 21.09 -10.43
N GLN A 198 0.95 19.84 -10.65
CA GLN A 198 2.24 19.26 -10.26
C GLN A 198 2.90 18.65 -11.51
N GLU A 199 4.22 18.59 -11.55
CA GLU A 199 4.90 17.60 -12.37
C GLU A 199 4.90 16.28 -11.60
N VAL A 200 4.52 15.21 -12.30
CA VAL A 200 4.66 13.84 -11.82
C VAL A 200 5.99 13.33 -12.35
N LEU A 201 6.83 12.81 -11.46
CA LEU A 201 8.11 12.20 -11.81
C LEU A 201 8.04 10.74 -11.41
N GLU A 202 8.16 9.89 -12.42
CA GLU A 202 8.17 8.43 -12.34
C GLU A 202 9.58 7.92 -12.67
N PRO A 203 9.98 6.75 -12.15
CA PRO A 203 11.25 6.15 -12.52
C PRO A 203 11.17 5.64 -13.96
N ARG A 204 12.24 5.81 -14.74
CA ARG A 204 12.38 5.25 -16.10
C ARG A 204 11.91 3.81 -16.24
N ASP A 205 12.28 2.97 -15.27
CA ASP A 205 11.95 1.56 -15.22
C ASP A 205 10.91 1.29 -14.13
N CYS A 206 9.63 1.52 -14.46
CA CYS A 206 8.48 1.20 -13.62
C CYS A 206 8.18 -0.33 -13.59
N ASP A 207 7.98 -0.90 -12.41
CA ASP A 207 7.56 -2.30 -12.25
C ASP A 207 6.05 -2.45 -12.38
N ALA A 208 5.62 -2.77 -13.61
CA ALA A 208 4.24 -3.08 -13.97
C ALA A 208 3.75 -4.47 -13.53
N VAL A 209 4.59 -5.29 -12.85
CA VAL A 209 4.26 -6.66 -12.42
C VAL A 209 3.94 -6.73 -10.92
N ARG A 210 4.71 -6.00 -10.10
CA ARG A 210 4.43 -5.74 -8.69
C ARG A 210 3.43 -4.60 -8.50
N ASP A 211 3.39 -3.64 -9.44
CA ASP A 211 2.67 -2.38 -9.30
C ASP A 211 3.11 -1.62 -8.03
N GLN A 212 4.44 -1.55 -7.87
CA GLN A 212 5.12 -0.90 -6.74
C GLN A 212 6.09 0.13 -7.31
N ASN A 213 5.61 1.36 -7.46
CA ASN A 213 6.34 2.43 -8.14
C ASN A 213 6.43 3.67 -7.23
N SER A 214 7.64 4.09 -6.91
CA SER A 214 7.92 5.32 -6.18
C SER A 214 7.75 6.53 -7.10
N LEU A 215 6.86 7.46 -6.74
CA LEU A 215 6.62 8.68 -7.50
C LEU A 215 7.06 9.91 -6.71
N ILE A 216 7.39 11.01 -7.41
CA ILE A 216 7.62 12.33 -6.84
C ILE A 216 6.63 13.32 -7.47
N LEU A 217 5.96 14.13 -6.64
CA LEU A 217 5.03 15.17 -7.10
C LEU A 217 5.59 16.56 -6.78
N VAL A 218 6.10 17.27 -7.79
CA VAL A 218 6.70 18.61 -7.63
C VAL A 218 5.70 19.68 -8.05
N ALA A 219 5.42 20.67 -7.20
CA ALA A 219 4.55 21.77 -7.59
C ALA A 219 5.21 22.63 -8.67
N LYS A 220 4.58 22.79 -9.85
CA LYS A 220 5.19 23.45 -11.03
C LYS A 220 5.75 24.85 -10.74
N ARG A 221 5.08 25.61 -9.86
CA ARG A 221 5.52 26.95 -9.40
C ARG A 221 6.83 26.99 -8.60
N LEU A 222 7.37 25.84 -8.20
CA LEU A 222 8.65 25.74 -7.51
C LEU A 222 9.80 25.52 -8.50
N LEU A 223 9.52 25.26 -9.77
CA LEU A 223 10.55 24.98 -10.78
C LEU A 223 11.17 26.27 -11.29
N ALA A 224 12.49 26.31 -11.38
CA ALA A 224 13.25 27.41 -11.96
C ALA A 224 13.23 27.34 -13.50
N GLY A 225 12.04 27.54 -14.08
CA GLY A 225 11.78 27.45 -15.52
C GLY A 225 10.86 26.28 -15.91
N PRO A 226 10.76 25.96 -17.21
CA PRO A 226 9.99 24.82 -17.71
C PRO A 226 10.48 23.49 -17.12
N ALA A 227 9.57 22.52 -16.97
CA ALA A 227 9.88 21.24 -16.35
C ALA A 227 11.06 20.50 -17.01
N GLY A 228 11.12 20.47 -18.34
CA GLY A 228 12.23 19.83 -19.09
C GLY A 228 13.60 20.54 -18.99
N GLU A 229 13.66 21.72 -18.37
CA GLU A 229 14.91 22.45 -18.09
C GLU A 229 15.25 22.45 -16.59
N ALA A 230 14.22 22.38 -15.74
CA ALA A 230 14.34 22.41 -14.28
C ALA A 230 14.49 21.02 -13.67
N LEU A 231 14.12 19.94 -14.38
CA LEU A 231 14.10 18.57 -13.89
C LEU A 231 14.90 17.67 -14.84
N LEU A 232 15.81 16.88 -14.28
CA LEU A 232 16.64 15.91 -15.00
C LEU A 232 16.65 14.61 -14.20
N GLU A 233 16.24 13.50 -14.82
CA GLU A 233 16.34 12.18 -14.20
C GLU A 233 17.81 11.83 -13.94
N VAL A 234 18.10 11.20 -12.80
CA VAL A 234 19.47 10.79 -12.43
C VAL A 234 19.55 9.28 -12.34
N GLU A 235 20.18 8.68 -13.35
CA GLU A 235 20.57 7.27 -13.28
C GLU A 235 21.68 7.10 -12.24
N LEU A 236 21.33 6.57 -11.08
CA LEU A 236 22.30 6.20 -10.05
C LEU A 236 22.96 4.90 -10.46
N GLY A 237 24.18 5.01 -11.00
CA GLY A 237 24.97 3.85 -11.39
C GLY A 237 25.10 2.83 -10.26
N ALA A 238 25.15 1.55 -10.62
CA ALA A 238 25.25 0.45 -9.66
C ALA A 238 26.43 0.62 -8.68
N GLU A 239 27.50 1.31 -9.08
CA GLU A 239 28.64 1.66 -8.21
C GLU A 239 28.34 2.74 -7.16
N ALA A 240 27.47 3.72 -7.46
CA ALA A 240 27.08 4.76 -6.49
C ALA A 240 26.20 4.17 -5.38
N LEU A 241 25.25 3.31 -5.75
CA LEU A 241 24.52 2.47 -4.79
C LEU A 241 25.48 1.46 -4.12
N SER A 242 26.38 0.80 -4.86
CA SER A 242 27.23 -0.25 -4.27
C SER A 242 28.37 0.27 -3.39
N GLY A 243 28.82 1.51 -3.54
CA GLY A 243 29.75 2.15 -2.60
C GLY A 243 29.13 2.26 -1.20
N ALA A 244 27.84 2.63 -1.12
CA ALA A 244 27.06 2.60 0.11
C ALA A 244 26.70 1.18 0.57
N LEU A 245 26.55 0.22 -0.35
CA LEU A 245 26.29 -1.20 -0.02
C LEU A 245 27.55 -1.97 0.43
N ALA A 246 28.76 -1.52 0.08
CA ALA A 246 30.01 -2.25 0.31
C ALA A 246 30.55 -2.15 1.74
N THR A 247 30.22 -1.07 2.47
CA THR A 247 30.66 -0.85 3.85
C THR A 247 29.79 -1.57 4.90
N GLY A 248 28.62 -2.08 4.48
CA GLY A 248 27.75 -2.93 5.29
C GLY A 248 28.36 -4.31 5.54
N ARG A 249 28.54 -4.68 6.82
CA ARG A 249 29.15 -5.97 7.22
C ARG A 249 28.45 -7.18 6.57
N ARG A 250 29.21 -7.91 5.74
CA ARG A 250 28.91 -9.24 5.16
C ARG A 250 27.77 -9.31 4.12
N GLY A 251 28.11 -8.95 2.88
CA GLY A 251 28.06 -9.96 1.80
C GLY A 251 26.70 -10.27 1.16
N ARG A 252 25.71 -9.39 1.28
CA ARG A 252 24.56 -9.34 0.36
C ARG A 252 24.27 -7.90 -0.02
N GLY A 253 24.51 -7.54 -1.27
CA GLY A 253 24.00 -6.28 -1.81
C GLY A 253 22.47 -6.28 -1.69
N ALA A 254 21.92 -5.20 -1.14
CA ALA A 254 20.48 -5.01 -1.05
C ALA A 254 19.91 -4.84 -2.47
N PRO A 255 18.95 -5.69 -2.88
CA PRO A 255 18.34 -5.58 -4.19
C PRO A 255 17.29 -4.47 -4.16
N VAL A 256 17.62 -3.33 -4.77
CA VAL A 256 16.61 -2.38 -5.27
C VAL A 256 16.09 -2.97 -6.58
N ALA A 257 14.78 -3.17 -6.69
CA ALA A 257 14.15 -3.62 -7.92
C ALA A 257 13.59 -2.44 -8.74
N GLU A 258 13.22 -2.70 -9.99
CA GLU A 258 12.50 -1.75 -10.86
C GLU A 258 11.30 -1.15 -10.10
N GLY A 259 10.99 0.13 -10.34
CA GLY A 259 9.93 0.86 -9.64
C GLY A 259 10.24 1.30 -8.20
N ASP A 260 11.10 0.61 -7.44
CA ASP A 260 11.29 0.88 -6.00
C ASP A 260 11.86 2.29 -5.72
N LEU A 261 12.71 2.80 -6.62
CA LEU A 261 13.48 4.05 -6.45
C LEU A 261 13.28 5.01 -7.63
N CYS A 262 12.86 6.25 -7.34
CA CYS A 262 12.75 7.35 -8.30
C CYS A 262 13.63 8.52 -7.84
N VAL A 263 14.49 9.06 -8.72
CA VAL A 263 15.48 10.11 -8.38
C VAL A 263 15.65 11.13 -9.50
N PHE A 264 15.46 12.39 -9.17
CA PHE A 264 15.56 13.52 -10.10
C PHE A 264 16.42 14.64 -9.51
N ARG A 265 17.30 15.21 -10.33
CA ARG A 265 17.91 16.51 -10.09
C ARG A 265 16.89 17.59 -10.42
N ALA A 266 16.66 18.49 -9.48
CA ALA A 266 15.67 19.55 -9.58
C ALA A 266 16.28 20.92 -9.26
N ARG A 267 16.04 21.89 -10.13
CA ARG A 267 16.37 23.31 -9.93
C ARG A 267 15.11 24.03 -9.45
N LEU A 268 15.09 24.39 -8.16
CA LEU A 268 13.90 24.93 -7.49
C LEU A 268 14.05 26.39 -7.05
N GLU A 269 13.01 27.19 -7.22
CA GLU A 269 12.86 28.54 -6.66
C GLU A 269 12.29 28.44 -5.23
N LEU A 270 13.16 28.37 -4.23
CA LEU A 270 12.74 28.22 -2.83
C LEU A 270 12.69 29.55 -2.05
N GLY A 271 13.30 30.61 -2.59
CA GLY A 271 13.29 31.98 -2.05
C GLY A 271 14.66 32.42 -1.49
N GLY A 272 14.83 33.73 -1.33
CA GLY A 272 16.14 34.35 -1.23
C GLY A 272 16.55 34.98 -2.57
N GLU A 273 17.51 35.90 -2.57
CA GLU A 273 17.82 36.79 -3.71
C GLU A 273 18.16 36.04 -5.02
N GLY A 274 17.16 35.84 -5.88
CA GLY A 274 17.31 35.53 -7.31
C GLY A 274 17.91 34.17 -7.70
N GLY A 275 18.24 33.29 -6.75
CA GLY A 275 18.94 32.02 -7.02
C GLY A 275 18.04 30.79 -7.06
N ALA A 276 18.09 30.03 -8.16
CA ALA A 276 17.58 28.67 -8.21
C ALA A 276 18.47 27.74 -7.36
N THR A 277 17.89 26.96 -6.46
CA THR A 277 18.59 25.94 -5.68
C THR A 277 18.55 24.60 -6.43
N GLU A 278 19.70 24.01 -6.73
CA GLU A 278 19.78 22.67 -7.29
C GLU A 278 19.83 21.61 -6.17
N LEU A 279 18.98 20.59 -6.28
CA LEU A 279 18.75 19.54 -5.28
C LEU A 279 18.60 18.18 -5.98
N LEU A 280 18.84 17.07 -5.28
CA LEU A 280 18.26 15.78 -5.65
C LEU A 280 16.97 15.54 -4.86
N LEU A 281 15.90 15.24 -5.59
CA LEU A 281 14.63 14.75 -5.06
C LEU A 281 14.59 13.24 -5.24
N ALA A 282 14.21 12.50 -4.21
CA ALA A 282 14.07 11.05 -4.27
C ALA A 282 12.78 10.55 -3.61
N SER A 283 12.29 9.41 -4.10
CA SER A 283 11.21 8.63 -3.51
C SER A 283 11.63 7.16 -3.50
N PHE A 284 11.53 6.49 -2.34
CA PHE A 284 11.92 5.08 -2.20
C PHE A 284 10.89 4.26 -1.43
N HIS A 285 10.50 3.12 -2.00
CA HIS A 285 9.75 2.07 -1.31
C HIS A 285 10.73 0.98 -0.88
N GLY A 286 10.95 0.87 0.43
CA GLY A 286 11.90 -0.09 0.99
C GLY A 286 11.48 -1.53 0.78
N ASP A 287 12.48 -2.41 0.67
CA ASP A 287 12.27 -3.85 0.63
C ASP A 287 11.45 -4.33 1.83
N THR A 288 10.89 -5.54 1.73
CA THR A 288 9.98 -6.13 2.74
C THR A 288 10.50 -6.10 4.18
N ASN A 289 11.82 -5.99 4.39
CA ASN A 289 12.45 -5.94 5.70
C ASN A 289 13.23 -4.64 5.99
N GLY A 290 13.23 -3.66 5.08
CA GLY A 290 13.90 -2.36 5.23
C GLY A 290 15.44 -2.39 5.22
N LEU A 291 16.06 -3.50 4.81
CA LEU A 291 17.51 -3.67 4.80
C LEU A 291 18.18 -2.84 3.68
N ALA A 292 17.47 -2.55 2.59
CA ALA A 292 17.88 -1.64 1.52
C ALA A 292 17.81 -0.16 1.92
N SER A 293 16.96 0.17 2.91
CA SER A 293 16.61 1.56 3.26
C SER A 293 17.82 2.41 3.69
N THR A 294 18.77 1.86 4.46
CA THR A 294 19.98 2.63 4.83
C THR A 294 20.94 2.79 3.65
N PRO A 295 21.37 1.73 2.93
CA PRO A 295 22.26 1.90 1.79
C PRO A 295 21.72 2.86 0.72
N VAL A 296 20.42 2.82 0.45
CA VAL A 296 19.76 3.76 -0.45
C VAL A 296 19.82 5.18 0.12
N ALA A 297 19.43 5.39 1.38
CA ALA A 297 19.50 6.72 2.02
C ALA A 297 20.94 7.30 2.06
N ALA A 298 21.94 6.48 2.37
CA ALA A 298 23.34 6.91 2.50
C ALA A 298 23.98 7.38 1.17
N GLY A 299 23.43 6.96 0.03
CA GLY A 299 23.86 7.39 -1.31
C GLY A 299 23.10 8.59 -1.89
N LEU A 300 22.11 9.15 -1.18
CA LEU A 300 21.13 10.12 -1.72
C LEU A 300 21.12 11.47 -0.97
N PRO A 301 21.61 12.57 -1.59
CA PRO A 301 21.51 13.90 -1.00
C PRO A 301 20.66 14.92 -1.82
N LEU A 302 19.41 15.17 -1.42
CA LEU A 302 19.10 16.36 -0.60
C LEU A 302 17.69 16.36 0.01
N LEU A 303 16.68 15.75 -0.64
CA LEU A 303 15.31 15.56 -0.10
C LEU A 303 14.74 14.19 -0.52
N VAL A 304 14.40 13.31 0.43
CA VAL A 304 13.83 11.98 0.13
C VAL A 304 12.60 11.66 0.98
N GLY A 305 11.54 11.16 0.33
CA GLY A 305 10.45 10.43 0.97
C GLY A 305 10.72 8.93 0.91
N ILE A 306 10.68 8.25 2.06
CA ILE A 306 11.04 6.83 2.16
C ILE A 306 10.03 6.06 3.01
N ASP A 307 9.46 4.98 2.46
CA ASP A 307 8.95 3.87 3.26
C ASP A 307 10.13 2.99 3.63
N ALA A 308 10.70 3.19 4.81
CA ALA A 308 11.91 2.51 5.22
C ALA A 308 11.65 1.05 5.68
N ASN A 309 10.38 0.60 5.74
CA ASN A 309 9.96 -0.70 6.27
C ASN A 309 10.61 -1.07 7.63
N THR A 310 10.85 -0.07 8.49
CA THR A 310 11.53 -0.27 9.78
C THR A 310 10.59 -0.72 10.90
N TYR A 311 11.14 -1.41 11.92
CA TYR A 311 10.40 -2.00 13.04
C TYR A 311 10.82 -1.42 14.40
N LEU A 312 9.86 -1.27 15.33
CA LEU A 312 10.12 -0.81 16.72
C LEU A 312 10.88 -1.82 17.58
N THR A 313 10.88 -3.09 17.21
CA THR A 313 11.50 -4.18 17.97
C THR A 313 12.59 -4.83 17.14
N ARG A 314 13.77 -5.02 17.74
CA ARG A 314 14.93 -5.59 17.05
C ARG A 314 14.70 -7.06 16.78
N ASP A 315 14.80 -7.49 15.52
CA ASP A 315 14.86 -8.91 15.20
C ASP A 315 16.19 -9.50 15.72
N PRO A 316 16.17 -10.51 16.61
CA PRO A 316 17.38 -11.18 17.08
C PRO A 316 18.23 -11.79 15.96
N LYS A 317 17.62 -12.13 14.81
CA LYS A 317 18.32 -12.67 13.64
C LYS A 317 18.90 -11.58 12.72
N GLY A 318 18.60 -10.31 12.98
CA GLY A 318 19.03 -9.18 12.14
C GLY A 318 18.42 -9.15 10.74
N GLY A 319 17.36 -9.93 10.49
CA GLY A 319 16.68 -10.01 9.20
C GLY A 319 15.69 -8.87 8.94
N LYS A 320 15.60 -7.88 9.83
CA LYS A 320 14.72 -6.72 9.76
C LYS A 320 15.42 -5.45 10.22
N LYS A 321 15.16 -4.34 9.54
CA LYS A 321 15.67 -3.03 9.90
C LYS A 321 14.91 -2.46 11.09
N PHE A 322 15.66 -1.91 12.02
CA PHE A 322 15.17 -1.53 13.35
C PHE A 322 15.27 -0.03 13.57
N VAL A 323 14.35 0.51 14.37
CA VAL A 323 14.32 1.90 14.81
C VAL A 323 13.71 1.98 16.23
N GLY A 324 14.56 1.90 17.25
CA GLY A 324 14.16 1.74 18.65
C GLY A 324 15.28 1.91 19.70
N ASP A 325 16.57 1.87 19.32
CA ASP A 325 17.73 2.13 20.20
C ASP A 325 18.65 3.13 19.48
N PRO A 326 18.97 4.30 20.07
CA PRO A 326 19.90 5.26 19.45
C PRO A 326 21.29 4.69 19.11
N ARG A 327 21.67 3.50 19.61
CA ARG A 327 22.93 2.82 19.25
C ARG A 327 22.70 1.76 18.17
N GLY A 328 22.88 2.16 16.91
CA GLY A 328 22.90 1.24 15.77
C GLY A 328 21.50 0.88 15.26
N ASP A 329 20.69 1.90 14.98
CA ASP A 329 19.39 1.79 14.32
C ASP A 329 19.29 2.72 13.12
N PHE A 330 18.26 2.54 12.28
CA PHE A 330 18.12 3.18 10.96
C PHE A 330 18.42 4.68 10.96
N VAL A 331 17.94 5.41 11.96
CA VAL A 331 18.14 6.86 12.06
C VAL A 331 19.58 7.21 12.42
N ALA A 332 20.19 6.47 13.36
CA ALA A 332 21.59 6.69 13.72
C ALA A 332 22.54 6.39 12.55
N GLU A 333 22.19 5.42 11.70
CA GLU A 333 22.95 5.11 10.49
C GLU A 333 22.80 6.22 9.43
N CYS A 334 21.59 6.75 9.18
CA CYS A 334 21.39 7.87 8.25
C CYS A 334 22.05 9.18 8.71
N ALA A 335 22.18 9.39 10.03
CA ALA A 335 22.89 10.53 10.61
C ALA A 335 24.42 10.35 10.66
N SER A 336 24.96 9.25 10.11
CA SER A 336 26.39 8.93 10.11
C SER A 336 26.98 8.91 8.71
N GLY A 337 28.23 9.36 8.55
CA GLY A 337 28.94 9.43 7.27
C GLY A 337 29.39 10.84 6.91
N GLU A 338 29.87 11.01 5.67
CA GLU A 338 30.39 12.28 5.16
C GLU A 338 29.27 13.29 4.81
N ALA A 339 28.06 12.80 4.53
CA ALA A 339 26.88 13.60 4.20
C ALA A 339 25.69 13.23 5.12
N PRO A 340 25.68 13.65 6.39
CA PRO A 340 24.66 13.25 7.36
C PRO A 340 23.26 13.73 6.99
N LEU A 341 22.29 12.83 7.11
CA LEU A 341 20.87 13.11 6.90
C LEU A 341 20.13 13.30 8.22
N ALA A 342 19.42 14.42 8.31
CA ALA A 342 18.37 14.66 9.28
C ALA A 342 17.06 13.98 8.85
N HIS A 343 16.10 13.86 9.78
CA HIS A 343 14.85 13.11 9.57
C HIS A 343 13.62 13.82 10.17
N SER A 344 12.44 13.59 9.60
CA SER A 344 11.18 14.23 10.01
C SER A 344 10.88 14.16 11.50
N TRP A 345 11.15 13.03 12.15
CA TRP A 345 10.81 12.79 13.56
C TRP A 345 11.68 13.53 14.60
N GLN A 346 12.56 14.45 14.19
CA GLN A 346 13.32 15.30 15.10
C GLN A 346 12.42 16.01 16.13
N GLY A 347 12.92 16.15 17.36
CA GLY A 347 12.18 16.73 18.50
C GLY A 347 11.19 15.80 19.21
N ARG A 348 10.88 14.60 18.69
CA ARG A 348 10.05 13.60 19.41
C ARG A 348 10.91 12.59 20.19
N ALA A 349 11.03 12.80 21.51
CA ALA A 349 11.87 11.98 22.39
C ALA A 349 11.51 10.48 22.45
N HIS A 350 10.25 10.10 22.22
CA HIS A 350 9.80 8.71 22.29
C HIS A 350 9.42 8.16 20.90
N ARG A 351 10.17 7.15 20.44
CA ARG A 351 9.96 6.46 19.15
C ARG A 351 8.63 5.68 19.08
N LYS A 352 8.03 5.35 20.24
CA LYS A 352 6.67 4.78 20.38
C LYS A 352 5.53 5.77 20.01
N GLY A 353 5.85 6.92 19.43
CA GLY A 353 4.91 7.86 18.83
C GLY A 353 5.32 8.30 17.41
N TRP A 354 6.07 7.47 16.70
CA TRP A 354 6.52 7.66 15.32
C TRP A 354 5.77 6.74 14.33
N GLN A 355 4.94 5.83 14.81
CA GLN A 355 4.29 4.80 13.99
C GLN A 355 3.42 5.43 12.91
N THR A 356 3.49 4.81 11.74
CA THR A 356 2.77 5.26 10.55
C THR A 356 1.81 4.19 10.03
N THR A 357 2.01 2.94 10.43
CA THR A 357 1.14 1.78 10.16
C THR A 357 0.34 1.38 11.40
N TYR A 358 -0.92 0.96 11.21
CA TYR A 358 -1.78 0.31 12.21
C TYR A 358 -2.63 -0.78 11.56
N ASN A 359 -1.96 -1.82 11.03
CA ASN A 359 -2.57 -2.84 10.20
C ASN A 359 -2.61 -4.19 10.92
N ALA A 360 -3.76 -4.52 11.49
CA ALA A 360 -4.06 -5.85 11.99
C ALA A 360 -5.02 -6.54 11.01
N ARG A 361 -4.56 -7.62 10.37
CA ARG A 361 -5.35 -8.39 9.41
C ARG A 361 -6.43 -9.19 10.13
N THR A 362 -7.62 -9.30 9.54
CA THR A 362 -8.70 -10.11 10.09
C THR A 362 -8.56 -11.57 9.63
N TYR A 363 -9.53 -12.40 10.03
CA TYR A 363 -9.70 -13.77 9.55
C TYR A 363 -10.47 -13.85 8.22
N LEU A 364 -11.13 -12.78 7.77
CA LEU A 364 -11.86 -12.69 6.50
C LEU A 364 -10.93 -12.29 5.33
N GLN A 365 -9.78 -12.95 5.19
CA GLN A 365 -8.83 -12.71 4.10
C GLN A 365 -8.00 -13.96 3.77
N PRO A 366 -7.48 -14.10 2.53
CA PRO A 366 -6.86 -15.35 2.08
C PRO A 366 -5.63 -15.80 2.88
N GLN A 367 -4.88 -14.87 3.49
CA GLN A 367 -3.65 -15.17 4.23
C GLN A 367 -3.94 -15.35 5.72
N LEU A 368 -4.71 -16.39 6.05
CA LEU A 368 -5.19 -16.69 7.40
C LEU A 368 -4.05 -16.77 8.44
N ASN A 369 -2.87 -17.23 8.02
CA ASN A 369 -1.65 -17.29 8.84
C ASN A 369 -1.08 -15.92 9.25
N LYS A 370 -1.62 -14.82 8.71
CA LYS A 370 -1.32 -13.44 9.10
C LYS A 370 -2.48 -12.77 9.86
N ALA A 371 -3.60 -13.48 10.07
CA ALA A 371 -4.72 -12.96 10.81
C ALA A 371 -4.34 -12.69 12.28
N VAL A 372 -4.99 -11.70 12.87
CA VAL A 372 -4.86 -11.31 14.26
C VAL A 372 -6.25 -11.39 14.88
N ARG A 373 -6.37 -11.80 16.15
CA ARG A 373 -7.63 -11.75 16.88
C ARG A 373 -8.07 -10.31 17.11
N TYR A 374 -9.37 -10.06 17.10
CA TYR A 374 -9.90 -8.72 17.31
C TYR A 374 -9.41 -8.11 18.63
N ALA A 375 -9.42 -8.88 19.72
CA ALA A 375 -8.91 -8.45 21.03
C ALA A 375 -7.39 -8.16 21.05
N GLU A 376 -6.62 -8.76 20.14
CA GLU A 376 -5.15 -8.69 20.09
C GLU A 376 -4.65 -7.69 19.03
N ARG A 377 -5.55 -7.01 18.29
CA ARG A 377 -5.24 -6.12 17.16
C ARG A 377 -4.26 -4.97 17.48
N ALA A 378 -4.10 -4.61 18.75
CA ALA A 378 -3.20 -3.55 19.23
C ALA A 378 -1.91 -4.09 19.88
N THR A 379 -1.81 -5.40 20.13
CA THR A 379 -0.76 -6.01 20.97
C THR A 379 -0.05 -7.19 20.31
N SER A 380 -0.66 -7.83 19.30
CA SER A 380 -0.06 -8.94 18.57
C SER A 380 1.17 -8.52 17.79
N SER A 381 2.21 -9.37 17.79
CA SER A 381 3.41 -9.21 16.95
C SER A 381 3.16 -9.41 15.45
N LEU A 382 1.97 -9.89 15.09
CA LEU A 382 1.48 -9.97 13.70
C LEU A 382 0.77 -8.70 13.23
N ALA A 383 0.40 -7.79 14.15
CA ALA A 383 -0.12 -6.48 13.79
C ALA A 383 1.03 -5.56 13.38
N ASP A 384 0.93 -4.95 12.20
CA ASP A 384 1.94 -3.99 11.74
C ASP A 384 1.65 -2.61 12.35
N ASN A 385 2.36 -2.34 13.45
CA ASN A 385 2.28 -1.11 14.25
C ASN A 385 3.68 -0.51 14.37
N ASN A 386 4.23 -0.04 13.25
CA ASN A 386 5.62 0.36 13.13
C ASN A 386 5.80 1.73 12.47
N PRO A 387 6.86 2.48 12.82
CA PRO A 387 7.30 3.67 12.10
C PRO A 387 7.98 3.23 10.82
N LYS A 388 7.29 3.38 9.70
CA LYS A 388 7.82 2.98 8.40
C LYS A 388 8.22 4.18 7.56
N ASP A 389 7.41 5.23 7.56
CA ASP A 389 7.61 6.37 6.67
C ASP A 389 8.46 7.46 7.31
N PHE A 390 9.45 7.95 6.57
CA PHE A 390 10.32 9.05 6.96
C PHE A 390 10.40 10.06 5.81
N LEU A 391 10.70 11.31 6.16
CA LEU A 391 11.31 12.25 5.23
C LEU A 391 12.75 12.45 5.72
N LEU A 392 13.73 12.21 4.86
CA LEU A 392 15.14 12.49 5.17
C LEU A 392 15.62 13.67 4.33
N TYR A 393 16.53 14.46 4.89
CA TYR A 393 17.02 15.70 4.27
C TYR A 393 18.44 16.00 4.75
N SER A 394 19.28 16.59 3.90
CA SER A 394 20.68 16.87 4.26
C SER A 394 20.76 17.93 5.35
N GLU A 395 21.39 17.60 6.48
CA GLU A 395 21.40 18.45 7.67
C GLU A 395 22.12 19.80 7.42
N GLY A 396 23.15 19.80 6.56
CA GLY A 396 23.87 21.03 6.20
C GLY A 396 23.08 22.01 5.33
N ALA A 397 22.06 21.55 4.61
CA ALA A 397 21.27 22.38 3.69
C ALA A 397 19.92 22.83 4.28
N PHE A 398 19.32 22.00 5.13
CA PHE A 398 17.98 22.23 5.67
C PHE A 398 17.92 22.17 7.21
N GLU A 399 16.99 22.91 7.79
CA GLU A 399 16.53 22.73 9.18
C GLU A 399 15.04 22.37 9.22
N GLY A 400 14.65 21.56 10.21
CA GLY A 400 13.25 21.23 10.47
C GLY A 400 12.49 22.42 11.06
N ALA A 401 11.57 23.00 10.30
CA ALA A 401 10.83 24.21 10.66
C ALA A 401 9.53 23.94 11.45
N GLY A 402 9.54 22.88 12.28
CA GLY A 402 8.40 22.44 13.08
C GLY A 402 8.45 20.93 13.38
N ALA A 403 7.52 20.47 14.20
CA ALA A 403 7.37 19.03 14.46
C ALA A 403 6.70 18.32 13.26
N CYS A 404 7.07 17.07 13.00
CA CYS A 404 6.40 16.24 12.00
C CYS A 404 4.90 16.11 12.28
N ALA A 405 4.11 16.37 11.23
CA ALA A 405 2.69 16.10 11.18
C ALA A 405 2.42 14.68 10.66
N ARG A 406 1.28 14.11 11.06
CA ARG A 406 0.74 12.84 10.59
C ARG A 406 -0.74 13.04 10.22
N ASP A 407 -1.24 12.39 9.16
CA ASP A 407 -2.67 12.30 8.86
C ASP A 407 -3.09 10.86 8.54
N ASN A 408 -3.97 10.29 9.38
CA ASN A 408 -4.67 9.03 9.11
C ASN A 408 -6.21 9.21 9.07
N THR A 409 -6.69 10.45 8.98
CA THR A 409 -8.12 10.81 9.07
C THR A 409 -8.70 11.43 7.80
N GLY A 410 -7.84 11.97 6.93
CA GLY A 410 -8.26 12.75 5.76
C GLY A 410 -8.54 14.21 6.06
N GLN A 411 -8.32 14.63 7.30
CA GLN A 411 -8.61 15.97 7.81
C GLN A 411 -7.34 16.69 8.28
N GLY A 412 -6.14 16.20 7.89
CA GLY A 412 -4.87 16.75 8.36
C GLY A 412 -4.61 16.47 9.85
N SER A 413 -5.15 15.38 10.38
CA SER A 413 -5.07 15.03 11.80
C SER A 413 -4.79 13.54 11.98
N TYR A 414 -4.17 13.18 13.10
CA TYR A 414 -3.79 11.80 13.41
C TYR A 414 -4.48 11.33 14.69
N VAL A 415 -5.04 10.12 14.65
CA VAL A 415 -5.59 9.41 15.80
C VAL A 415 -4.75 8.17 16.06
N GLU A 416 -4.17 8.09 17.25
CA GLU A 416 -3.35 6.97 17.71
C GLU A 416 -4.19 5.68 17.77
N GLY A 417 -3.65 4.57 17.28
CA GLY A 417 -4.34 3.28 17.32
C GLY A 417 -5.54 3.14 16.37
N LEU A 418 -5.84 4.15 15.54
CA LEU A 418 -6.94 4.11 14.57
C LEU A 418 -6.54 3.25 13.35
N PRO A 419 -7.19 2.09 13.12
CA PRO A 419 -6.98 1.28 11.92
C PRO A 419 -7.57 1.96 10.67
N ARG A 420 -7.31 1.39 9.48
CA ARG A 420 -7.84 1.88 8.19
C ARG A 420 -9.32 2.31 8.30
N ARG A 421 -9.63 3.58 7.97
CA ARG A 421 -11.01 4.05 7.83
C ARG A 421 -11.55 3.73 6.44
N HIS A 422 -12.37 2.70 6.33
CA HIS A 422 -13.22 2.55 5.14
C HIS A 422 -14.24 3.70 5.10
N ARG A 423 -14.14 4.53 4.06
CA ARG A 423 -15.13 5.57 3.78
C ARG A 423 -16.39 4.89 3.24
N VAL A 424 -17.35 4.58 4.12
CA VAL A 424 -18.73 4.36 3.67
C VAL A 424 -19.10 5.54 2.77
N ALA A 425 -19.63 5.27 1.58
CA ALA A 425 -19.93 6.27 0.57
C ALA A 425 -21.06 7.21 1.02
N ARG A 426 -20.76 8.14 1.93
CA ARG A 426 -21.59 9.32 2.13
C ARG A 426 -21.56 10.07 0.81
N ALA A 427 -22.76 10.23 0.23
CA ALA A 427 -22.98 11.08 -0.93
C ALA A 427 -22.19 12.38 -0.77
N ARG A 428 -21.53 12.82 -1.85
CA ARG A 428 -20.87 14.13 -1.89
C ARG A 428 -21.88 15.15 -1.30
N PRO A 429 -21.52 15.89 -0.23
CA PRO A 429 -22.30 17.05 0.12
C PRO A 429 -22.43 17.90 -1.14
N PRO A 430 -23.61 18.48 -1.45
CA PRO A 430 -23.70 19.41 -2.55
C PRO A 430 -22.62 20.48 -2.37
N LEU A 431 -21.96 20.85 -3.47
CA LEU A 431 -20.91 21.86 -3.48
C LEU A 431 -21.50 23.20 -3.06
N THR A 432 -21.59 23.42 -1.75
CA THR A 432 -21.80 24.75 -1.20
C THR A 432 -20.61 25.59 -1.64
N PRO A 433 -20.83 26.76 -2.25
CA PRO A 433 -19.75 27.65 -2.68
C PRO A 433 -19.12 28.29 -1.43
N ARG A 434 -18.31 27.51 -0.70
CA ARG A 434 -17.24 28.07 0.12
C ARG A 434 -16.39 28.90 -0.82
N SER A 435 -16.19 30.17 -0.44
CA SER A 435 -15.37 31.16 -1.15
C SER A 435 -14.20 30.49 -1.85
N ALA A 436 -14.13 30.65 -3.18
CA ALA A 436 -13.10 30.03 -4.01
C ALA A 436 -11.72 30.23 -3.36
N PRO A 437 -10.91 29.16 -3.21
CA PRO A 437 -9.57 29.32 -2.66
C PRO A 437 -8.83 30.33 -3.53
N THR A 438 -8.40 31.44 -2.93
CA THR A 438 -7.58 32.44 -3.62
C THR A 438 -6.42 31.71 -4.29
N LEU A 439 -6.09 32.08 -5.53
CA LEU A 439 -5.05 31.41 -6.34
C LEU A 439 -3.73 31.17 -5.58
N SER A 440 -3.40 32.04 -4.62
CA SER A 440 -2.29 31.92 -3.67
C SER A 440 -2.28 30.68 -2.75
N ARG A 441 -3.40 29.97 -2.56
CA ARG A 441 -3.50 28.74 -1.76
C ARG A 441 -3.52 27.47 -2.60
N VAL A 442 -3.89 27.56 -3.88
CA VAL A 442 -4.02 26.41 -4.77
C VAL A 442 -2.63 25.79 -5.00
N GLY A 443 -2.49 24.49 -4.73
CA GLY A 443 -1.21 23.78 -4.76
C GLY A 443 -0.30 24.00 -3.53
N THR A 444 -0.76 24.70 -2.48
CA THR A 444 -0.02 24.82 -1.20
C THR A 444 -0.52 23.86 -0.12
N SER A 445 -1.64 23.16 -0.37
CA SER A 445 -2.16 22.09 0.49
C SER A 445 -1.45 20.78 0.16
N ILE A 446 -0.86 20.16 1.19
CA ILE A 446 -0.42 18.76 1.14
C ILE A 446 -1.68 17.87 0.96
N PRO A 447 -1.62 16.75 0.22
CA PRO A 447 -2.72 15.79 0.20
C PRO A 447 -3.15 15.40 1.61
N THR A 448 -4.45 15.34 1.87
CA THR A 448 -4.99 14.68 3.06
C THR A 448 -5.49 13.29 2.67
N LEU A 449 -5.54 12.37 3.63
CA LEU A 449 -5.96 10.98 3.44
C LEU A 449 -7.45 10.83 3.04
N THR A 450 -7.81 11.16 1.80
CA THR A 450 -9.19 11.07 1.28
C THR A 450 -9.58 9.69 0.72
N PHE A 451 -8.61 8.79 0.64
CA PHE A 451 -8.66 7.41 0.14
C PHE A 451 -8.03 6.46 1.21
N PRO A 452 -8.30 5.14 1.19
CA PRO A 452 -7.79 4.25 2.24
C PRO A 452 -6.34 3.77 1.98
N SER A 453 -5.37 4.31 2.74
CA SER A 453 -4.02 3.74 2.88
C SER A 453 -3.86 2.96 4.20
N ASP A 454 -2.93 2.01 4.23
CA ASP A 454 -2.38 1.34 5.42
C ASP A 454 -1.35 2.19 6.18
N HIS A 455 -0.82 3.23 5.54
CA HIS A 455 0.13 4.18 6.10
C HIS A 455 -0.55 5.55 6.31
N CYS A 456 -0.15 6.28 7.35
CA CYS A 456 -0.51 7.69 7.50
C CYS A 456 0.38 8.58 6.63
N ILE A 457 -0.14 9.72 6.17
CA ILE A 457 0.68 10.73 5.48
C ILE A 457 1.65 11.35 6.50
N VAL A 458 2.94 11.29 6.22
CA VAL A 458 3.99 11.92 7.04
C VAL A 458 4.40 13.22 6.36
N SER A 459 4.36 14.35 7.06
CA SER A 459 4.69 15.65 6.46
C SER A 459 5.47 16.58 7.39
N THR A 460 6.30 17.43 6.78
CA THR A 460 7.08 18.45 7.49
C THR A 460 7.26 19.72 6.66
N THR A 461 7.69 20.79 7.32
CA THR A 461 8.20 22.00 6.68
C THR A 461 9.69 22.09 6.97
N LEU A 462 10.49 22.33 5.95
CA LEU A 462 11.93 22.60 6.08
C LEU A 462 12.20 24.06 5.73
N ARG A 463 13.25 24.63 6.30
CA ARG A 463 13.86 25.88 5.82
C ARG A 463 15.23 25.59 5.26
N LEU A 464 15.66 26.38 4.27
CA LEU A 464 17.07 26.45 3.91
C LEU A 464 17.86 27.15 5.01
N ARG A 465 19.09 26.70 5.21
CA ARG A 465 20.08 27.31 6.12
C ARG A 465 20.83 28.47 5.46
#